data_AF-A0A8D2ZEN2-F1
#
_entry.id   AF-A0A8D2ZEN2-F1
#
_cell.length_a   1.000
_cell.length_b   1.000
_cell.length_c   1.000
_cell.angle_alpha   90.00
_cell.angle_beta   90.00
_cell.angle_gamma   90.00
#
_symmetry.space_group_name_H-M   'P 1'
#
loop_
_entity.id
_entity.type
_entity.pdbx_description
1 polymer ?
#
loop_
_entity_poly.entity_id
_entity_poly.type
_entity_poly.pdbx_seq_one_letter_code
_entity_poly.pdbx_strand_id
1 'polypeptide(L)'
;VIFPEIKKALNQNHFNEILIPIISNLKKKNILCSNVLKAVYSSLFQVDELYDAYCIQRRLRDGASKMVAAFNLATGSKEARESLSEANKGYRECTEHMCSLESELESQMGEFHVKMKGLAGFARLCAGDQYEVLMRYGRQRWRLRGRVEVSNKQIWDSEEYIFMPLVTELLSIKVTELKSLANHVVVGSVSCEMLDLFCPLPQTLAVDINDLGTVKLNLEVTWRCVSSSIFLFLGAAALFYLDASEGV
;
A
#
# COMPACT_ATOMS: atom_id res chain seq x y z
N VAL A 1 11.05 -7.89 4.09
CA VAL A 1 10.28 -9.01 3.49
C VAL A 1 9.39 -8.50 2.36
N ILE A 2 8.94 -7.24 2.43
CA ILE A 2 8.13 -6.59 1.39
C ILE A 2 8.86 -6.39 0.05
N PHE A 3 10.14 -6.01 0.00
CA PHE A 3 10.75 -5.68 -1.29
C PHE A 3 10.83 -6.81 -2.33
N PRO A 4 11.13 -8.07 -1.97
CA PRO A 4 10.93 -9.18 -2.89
C PRO A 4 9.48 -9.32 -3.34
N GLU A 5 8.49 -9.00 -2.49
CA GLU A 5 7.06 -9.00 -2.82
C GLU A 5 6.62 -7.77 -3.63
N ILE A 6 7.22 -6.59 -3.46
CA ILE A 6 7.03 -5.40 -4.32
C ILE A 6 7.73 -5.64 -5.66
N LYS A 7 8.94 -6.18 -5.67
CA LYS A 7 9.65 -6.56 -6.90
C LYS A 7 8.97 -7.73 -7.59
N LYS A 8 8.35 -8.65 -6.84
CA LYS A 8 7.52 -9.75 -7.35
C LYS A 8 6.15 -9.24 -7.79
N ALA A 9 5.55 -8.24 -7.16
CA ALA A 9 4.34 -7.57 -7.67
C ALA A 9 4.66 -6.75 -8.93
N LEU A 10 5.75 -6.00 -8.96
CA LEU A 10 6.24 -5.29 -10.15
C LEU A 10 6.68 -6.26 -11.26
N ASN A 11 7.26 -7.43 -10.94
CA ASN A 11 7.62 -8.45 -11.93
C ASN A 11 6.46 -9.37 -12.34
N GLN A 12 5.50 -9.68 -11.45
CA GLN A 12 4.34 -10.54 -11.70
C GLN A 12 3.21 -9.77 -12.39
N ASN A 13 3.03 -8.47 -12.07
CA ASN A 13 2.08 -7.59 -12.75
C ASN A 13 2.59 -7.11 -14.11
N HIS A 14 3.46 -7.89 -14.76
CA HIS A 14 3.93 -7.62 -16.11
C HIS A 14 4.53 -6.21 -16.26
N PHE A 15 5.07 -5.55 -15.22
CA PHE A 15 5.53 -4.16 -15.37
C PHE A 15 6.62 -4.08 -16.45
N ASN A 16 7.54 -5.05 -16.49
CA ASN A 16 8.54 -5.19 -17.56
C ASN A 16 7.95 -5.70 -18.89
N GLU A 17 6.99 -6.63 -18.87
CA GLU A 17 6.34 -7.16 -20.08
C GLU A 17 5.32 -6.20 -20.71
N ILE A 18 4.86 -5.19 -19.98
CA ILE A 18 3.98 -4.12 -20.42
C ILE A 18 4.81 -2.88 -20.79
N LEU A 19 5.79 -2.48 -19.97
CA LEU A 19 6.65 -1.33 -20.31
C LEU A 19 7.46 -1.57 -21.58
N ILE A 20 8.09 -2.74 -21.76
CA ILE A 20 9.03 -2.95 -22.87
C ILE A 20 8.33 -2.91 -24.24
N PRO A 21 7.20 -3.62 -24.47
CA PRO A 21 6.46 -3.51 -25.73
C PRO A 21 5.85 -2.12 -25.94
N ILE A 22 5.36 -1.46 -24.89
CA ILE A 22 4.79 -0.11 -24.98
C ILE A 22 5.86 0.93 -25.33
N ILE A 23 7.02 0.89 -24.67
CA ILE A 23 8.19 1.72 -25.01
C ILE A 23 8.66 1.45 -26.45
N SER A 24 8.69 0.18 -26.87
CA SER A 24 9.03 -0.22 -28.24
C SER A 24 8.02 0.31 -29.26
N ASN A 25 6.72 0.29 -28.94
CA ASN A 25 5.65 0.78 -29.82
C ASN A 25 5.58 2.31 -29.87
N LEU A 26 5.83 3.00 -28.75
CA LEU A 26 5.92 4.46 -28.69
C LEU A 26 7.13 4.99 -29.47
N LYS A 27 8.27 4.27 -29.42
CA LYS A 27 9.42 4.54 -30.30
C LYS A 27 9.08 4.35 -31.78
N LYS A 28 8.22 3.38 -32.12
CA LYS A 28 7.76 3.11 -33.50
C LYS A 28 6.74 4.13 -34.02
N LYS A 29 5.86 4.65 -33.15
CA LYS A 29 4.75 5.55 -33.56
C LYS A 29 5.14 7.03 -33.64
N ASN A 30 6.34 7.43 -33.21
CA ASN A 30 6.89 8.79 -33.32
C ASN A 30 5.97 9.91 -32.78
N ILE A 31 5.03 9.56 -31.88
CA ILE A 31 4.13 10.50 -31.21
C ILE A 31 4.76 10.86 -29.86
N LEU A 32 5.28 12.09 -29.81
CA LEU A 32 5.43 13.03 -28.68
C LEU A 32 5.31 12.42 -27.25
N CYS A 33 6.30 12.51 -26.35
CA CYS A 33 7.28 13.56 -26.16
C CYS A 33 8.53 13.01 -25.45
N SER A 34 9.73 13.31 -25.96
CA SER A 34 11.01 12.89 -25.34
C SER A 34 11.06 13.21 -23.84
N ASN A 35 10.39 14.29 -23.43
CA ASN A 35 10.40 14.77 -22.05
C ASN A 35 9.52 13.95 -21.11
N VAL A 36 8.36 13.45 -21.58
CA VAL A 36 7.49 12.57 -20.78
C VAL A 36 8.17 11.22 -20.57
N LEU A 37 8.74 10.64 -21.63
CA LEU A 37 9.52 9.40 -21.52
C LEU A 37 10.75 9.59 -20.62
N LYS A 38 11.50 10.69 -20.77
CA LYS A 38 12.63 11.04 -19.89
C LYS A 38 12.20 11.16 -18.42
N ALA A 39 11.07 11.81 -18.14
CA ALA A 39 10.56 11.94 -16.78
C ALA A 39 10.16 10.59 -16.17
N VAL A 40 9.52 9.71 -16.95
CA VAL A 40 9.20 8.33 -16.53
C VAL A 40 10.48 7.55 -16.25
N TYR A 41 11.45 7.55 -17.16
CA TYR A 41 12.73 6.88 -16.95
C TYR A 41 13.49 7.44 -15.74
N SER A 42 13.49 8.75 -15.55
CA SER A 42 14.11 9.39 -14.38
C SER A 42 13.45 8.95 -13.07
N SER A 43 12.11 8.85 -13.06
CA SER A 43 11.37 8.43 -11.87
C SER A 43 11.63 6.94 -11.57
N LEU A 44 11.67 6.08 -12.59
CA LEU A 44 12.01 4.66 -12.43
C LEU A 44 13.44 4.48 -11.93
N PHE A 45 14.39 5.23 -12.49
CA PHE A 45 15.79 5.19 -12.09
C PHE A 45 15.96 5.63 -10.62
N GLN A 46 15.24 6.66 -10.18
CA GLN A 46 15.27 7.10 -8.78
C GLN A 46 14.74 6.03 -7.82
N VAL A 47 13.65 5.34 -8.19
CA VAL A 47 13.11 4.22 -7.40
C VAL A 47 14.10 3.05 -7.35
N ASP A 48 14.75 2.72 -8.47
CA ASP A 48 15.77 1.67 -8.53
C ASP A 48 17.00 2.02 -7.67
N GLU A 49 17.46 3.27 -7.71
CA GLU A 49 18.59 3.75 -6.90
C GLU A 49 18.28 3.68 -5.39
N LEU A 50 17.09 4.11 -4.99
CA LEU A 50 16.62 3.98 -3.59
C LEU A 50 16.53 2.52 -3.16
N TYR A 51 16.10 1.64 -4.07
CA TYR A 51 16.03 0.22 -3.80
C TYR A 51 17.41 -0.43 -3.59
N ASP A 52 18.38 -0.10 -4.44
CA ASP A 52 19.75 -0.59 -4.31
C ASP A 52 20.40 -0.09 -3.02
N ALA A 53 20.22 1.18 -2.69
CA ALA A 53 20.66 1.76 -1.42
C ALA A 53 20.04 1.04 -0.21
N TYR A 54 18.73 0.77 -0.26
CA TYR A 54 18.03 0.01 0.79
C TYR A 54 18.59 -1.40 0.95
N CYS A 55 18.88 -2.10 -0.15
CA CYS A 55 19.45 -3.44 -0.12
C CYS A 55 20.84 -3.47 0.53
N ILE A 56 21.69 -2.49 0.21
CA ILE A 56 23.02 -2.35 0.84
C ILE A 56 22.86 -2.10 2.33
N GLN A 57 22.02 -1.13 2.71
CA GLN A 57 21.83 -0.75 4.10
C GLN A 57 21.26 -1.88 4.95
N ARG A 58 20.34 -2.68 4.38
CA ARG A 58 19.80 -3.88 5.03
C ARG A 58 20.89 -4.89 5.33
N ARG A 59 21.81 -5.13 4.38
CA ARG A 59 22.93 -6.07 4.58
C ARG A 59 23.86 -5.60 5.68
N LEU A 60 24.12 -4.29 5.78
CA LEU A 60 24.90 -3.70 6.88
C LEU A 60 24.19 -3.88 8.23
N ARG A 61 22.89 -3.58 8.30
CA ARG A 61 22.07 -3.79 9.51
C ARG A 61 22.09 -5.25 9.96
N ASP A 62 21.89 -6.18 9.03
CA ASP A 62 21.87 -7.62 9.32
C ASP A 62 23.27 -8.09 9.79
N GLY A 63 24.35 -7.53 9.25
CA GLY A 63 25.72 -7.72 9.74
C GLY A 63 25.90 -7.21 11.17
N ALA A 64 25.46 -5.97 11.46
CA ALA A 64 25.51 -5.39 12.80
C ALA A 64 24.69 -6.20 13.82
N SER A 65 23.51 -6.68 13.44
CA SER A 65 22.68 -7.55 14.27
C SER A 65 23.39 -8.85 14.65
N LYS A 66 24.08 -9.48 13.68
CA LYS A 66 24.90 -10.68 13.93
C LYS A 66 26.08 -10.39 14.86
N MET A 67 26.74 -9.24 14.70
CA MET A 67 27.82 -8.81 15.61
C MET A 67 27.29 -8.60 17.04
N VAL A 68 26.15 -7.93 17.19
CA VAL A 68 25.49 -7.76 18.50
C VAL A 68 25.20 -9.12 19.14
N ALA A 69 24.63 -10.06 18.38
CA ALA A 69 24.36 -11.41 18.87
C ALA A 69 25.65 -12.14 19.31
N ALA A 70 26.73 -12.04 18.52
CA ALA A 70 28.01 -12.66 18.83
C ALA A 70 28.66 -12.06 20.09
N PHE A 71 28.67 -10.74 20.24
CA PHE A 71 29.25 -10.09 21.42
C PHE A 71 28.45 -10.31 22.70
N ASN A 72 27.12 -10.47 22.61
CA ASN A 72 26.31 -10.87 23.75
C ASN A 72 26.63 -12.29 24.26
N LEU A 73 27.10 -13.17 23.38
CA LEU A 73 27.55 -14.53 23.75
C LEU A 73 29.01 -14.54 24.25
N ALA A 74 29.80 -13.50 23.94
CA ALA A 74 31.18 -13.40 24.37
C ALA A 74 31.29 -13.02 25.86
N THR A 75 32.16 -13.69 26.60
CA THR A 75 32.32 -13.47 28.04
C THR A 75 33.05 -12.16 28.34
N GLY A 76 32.29 -11.16 28.83
CA GLY A 76 32.65 -10.24 29.92
C GLY A 76 33.86 -9.30 29.81
N SER A 77 34.72 -9.37 28.78
CA SER A 77 35.89 -8.48 28.66
C SER A 77 35.50 -7.03 28.40
N LYS A 78 36.40 -6.09 28.70
CA LYS A 78 36.15 -4.66 28.47
C LYS A 78 36.03 -4.36 26.98
N GLU A 79 36.90 -4.97 26.17
CA GLU A 79 36.94 -4.85 24.72
C GLU A 79 35.68 -5.44 24.07
N ALA A 80 35.15 -6.54 24.63
CA ALA A 80 33.90 -7.13 24.17
C ALA A 80 32.70 -6.22 24.46
N ARG A 81 32.68 -5.50 25.59
CA ARG A 81 31.64 -4.50 25.90
C ARG A 81 31.71 -3.27 25.00
N GLU A 82 32.92 -2.77 24.73
CA GLU A 82 33.12 -1.65 23.81
C GLU A 82 32.69 -2.05 22.39
N SER A 83 33.07 -3.24 21.92
CA SER A 83 32.65 -3.76 20.62
C SER A 83 31.14 -3.99 20.53
N LEU A 84 30.51 -4.46 21.61
CA LEU A 84 29.05 -4.60 21.70
C LEU A 84 28.35 -3.23 21.61
N SER A 85 28.90 -2.20 22.27
CA SER A 85 28.37 -0.84 22.20
C SER A 85 28.40 -0.29 20.77
N GLU A 86 29.54 -0.43 20.08
CA GLU A 86 29.70 0.01 18.69
C GLU A 86 28.80 -0.80 17.73
N ALA A 87 28.67 -2.11 17.93
CA ALA A 87 27.76 -2.93 17.13
C ALA A 87 26.28 -2.53 17.32
N ASN A 88 25.86 -2.21 18.56
CA ASN A 88 24.52 -1.71 18.84
C ASN A 88 24.28 -0.32 18.24
N LYS A 89 25.29 0.56 18.29
CA LYS A 89 25.23 1.87 17.63
C LYS A 89 25.06 1.70 16.13
N GLY A 90 25.91 0.91 15.49
CA GLY A 90 25.82 0.62 14.05
C GLY A 90 24.49 -0.02 13.65
N TYR A 91 23.94 -0.92 14.46
CA TYR A 91 22.61 -1.49 14.21
C TYR A 91 21.50 -0.44 14.24
N ARG A 92 21.52 0.47 15.21
CA ARG A 92 20.54 1.57 15.32
C ARG A 92 20.65 2.54 14.16
N GLU A 93 21.86 3.03 13.86
CA GLU A 93 22.10 3.92 12.72
C GLU A 93 21.67 3.27 11.39
N CYS A 94 21.97 1.97 11.22
CA CYS A 94 21.51 1.25 10.04
C CYS A 94 19.98 1.14 9.95
N THR A 95 19.32 0.98 11.10
CA THR A 95 17.85 0.94 11.17
C THR A 95 17.24 2.30 10.85
N GLU A 96 17.79 3.38 11.40
CA GLU A 96 17.33 4.74 11.13
C GLU A 96 17.48 5.11 9.64
N HIS A 97 18.63 4.79 9.03
CA HIS A 97 18.84 5.00 7.59
C HIS A 97 17.86 4.19 6.73
N MET A 98 17.56 2.95 7.11
CA MET A 98 16.56 2.14 6.42
C MET A 98 15.19 2.79 6.48
N CYS A 99 14.77 3.31 7.63
CA CYS A 99 13.51 4.03 7.78
C CYS A 99 13.46 5.31 6.95
N SER A 100 14.58 6.03 6.82
CA SER A 100 14.68 7.19 5.92
C SER A 100 14.49 6.81 4.46
N LEU A 101 15.14 5.73 4.00
CA LEU A 101 14.99 5.21 2.64
C LEU A 101 13.56 4.71 2.36
N GLU A 102 12.92 4.06 3.33
CA GLU A 102 11.52 3.64 3.23
C GLU A 102 10.60 4.86 3.10
N SER A 103 10.81 5.90 3.91
CA SER A 103 10.02 7.14 3.86
C SER A 103 10.17 7.86 2.51
N GLU A 104 11.40 7.90 1.98
CA GLU A 104 11.67 8.50 0.68
C GLU A 104 11.00 7.70 -0.44
N LEU A 105 11.06 6.37 -0.40
CA LEU A 105 10.36 5.53 -1.36
C LEU A 105 8.84 5.73 -1.27
N GLU A 106 8.25 5.68 -0.07
CA GLU A 106 6.82 5.91 0.17
C GLU A 106 6.36 7.24 -0.41
N SER A 107 7.18 8.29 -0.33
CA SER A 107 6.90 9.60 -0.92
C SER A 107 6.74 9.59 -2.45
N GLN A 108 7.28 8.57 -3.13
CA GLN A 108 7.19 8.40 -4.59
C GLN A 108 6.05 7.47 -5.02
N MET A 109 5.38 6.78 -4.07
CA MET A 109 4.41 5.72 -4.38
C MET A 109 3.01 6.24 -4.75
N GLY A 110 2.73 7.54 -4.63
CA GLY A 110 1.42 8.10 -4.99
C GLY A 110 0.45 8.14 -3.81
N GLU A 111 -0.83 8.03 -4.15
CA GLU A 111 -1.95 8.18 -3.23
C GLU A 111 -3.03 7.15 -3.56
N PHE A 112 -3.62 6.52 -2.54
CA PHE A 112 -4.83 5.72 -2.68
C PHE A 112 -6.05 6.55 -2.30
N HIS A 113 -6.88 6.87 -3.29
CA HIS A 113 -8.16 7.52 -3.11
C HIS A 113 -9.21 6.44 -2.88
N VAL A 114 -9.69 6.32 -1.66
CA VAL A 114 -10.61 5.26 -1.22
C VAL A 114 -11.99 5.86 -1.02
N LYS A 115 -13.00 5.23 -1.61
CA LYS A 115 -14.41 5.58 -1.44
C LYS A 115 -15.18 4.48 -0.73
N MET A 116 -16.04 4.87 0.20
CA MET A 116 -16.99 3.99 0.86
C MET A 116 -18.18 3.71 -0.06
N LYS A 117 -18.42 2.43 -0.40
CA LYS A 117 -19.57 2.03 -1.23
C LYS A 117 -20.70 1.42 -0.40
N GLY A 118 -20.40 0.89 0.78
CA GLY A 118 -21.41 0.33 1.70
C GLY A 118 -20.96 -0.96 2.38
N LEU A 119 -21.72 -1.39 3.38
CA LEU A 119 -21.66 -2.73 3.93
C LEU A 119 -22.64 -3.64 3.20
N ALA A 120 -22.26 -4.89 2.96
CA ALA A 120 -23.17 -5.92 2.47
C ALA A 120 -23.25 -7.05 3.49
N GLY A 121 -24.46 -7.49 3.84
CA GLY A 121 -24.64 -8.61 4.76
C GLY A 121 -26.05 -9.17 4.64
N PHE A 122 -26.15 -10.39 4.10
CA PHE A 122 -27.39 -11.01 3.61
C PHE A 122 -28.52 -11.21 4.65
N ALA A 123 -28.29 -10.94 5.94
CA ALA A 123 -29.32 -11.01 6.98
C ALA A 123 -29.06 -10.12 8.22
N ARG A 124 -28.06 -9.23 8.19
CA ARG A 124 -27.60 -8.50 9.39
C ARG A 124 -27.75 -6.98 9.34
N LEU A 125 -28.10 -6.42 8.18
CA LEU A 125 -28.26 -4.97 8.03
C LEU A 125 -29.75 -4.65 8.03
N CYS A 126 -30.27 -4.20 9.17
CA CYS A 126 -31.66 -3.82 9.34
C CYS A 126 -31.83 -2.30 9.32
N ALA A 127 -33.01 -1.84 8.92
CA ALA A 127 -33.36 -0.44 8.98
C ALA A 127 -33.20 0.11 10.41
N GLY A 128 -32.52 1.24 10.54
CA GLY A 128 -32.20 1.88 11.82
C GLY A 128 -30.84 1.49 12.40
N ASP A 129 -30.22 0.40 11.94
CA ASP A 129 -28.90 -0.01 12.38
C ASP A 129 -27.86 1.08 12.12
N GLN A 130 -26.90 1.18 13.02
CA GLN A 130 -25.78 2.10 12.91
C GLN A 130 -24.46 1.35 13.03
N TYR A 131 -23.50 1.73 12.20
CA TYR A 131 -22.19 1.11 12.14
C TYR A 131 -21.10 2.18 12.19
N GLU A 132 -19.99 1.86 12.86
CA GLU A 132 -18.72 2.56 12.74
C GLU A 132 -17.74 1.66 11.99
N VAL A 133 -17.13 2.20 10.93
CA VAL A 133 -15.99 1.58 10.25
C VAL A 133 -14.74 2.38 10.63
N LEU A 134 -13.71 1.69 11.09
CA LEU A 134 -12.41 2.27 11.41
C LEU A 134 -11.35 1.59 10.56
N MET A 135 -10.74 2.35 9.68
CA MET A 135 -9.59 1.94 8.88
C MET A 135 -8.32 2.58 9.42
N ARG A 136 -7.25 1.79 9.57
CA ARG A 136 -5.94 2.23 10.03
C ARG A 136 -4.87 1.70 9.09
N TYR A 137 -3.99 2.59 8.65
CA TYR A 137 -2.85 2.24 7.80
C TYR A 137 -1.61 2.97 8.33
N GLY A 138 -0.80 2.24 9.10
CA GLY A 138 0.21 2.84 9.96
C GLY A 138 -0.38 3.90 10.90
N ARG A 139 0.06 5.15 10.74
CA ARG A 139 -0.43 6.31 11.51
C ARG A 139 -1.69 6.95 10.93
N GLN A 140 -2.06 6.60 9.70
CA GLN A 140 -3.23 7.15 9.01
C GLN A 140 -4.51 6.49 9.53
N ARG A 141 -5.58 7.28 9.67
CA ARG A 141 -6.82 6.81 10.28
C ARG A 141 -8.03 7.44 9.64
N TRP A 142 -8.91 6.59 9.11
CA TRP A 142 -10.22 6.99 8.62
C TRP A 142 -11.30 6.31 9.45
N ARG A 143 -12.13 7.12 10.12
CA ARG A 143 -13.29 6.67 10.89
C ARG A 143 -14.53 7.27 10.24
N LEU A 144 -15.50 6.44 9.94
CA LEU A 144 -16.77 6.83 9.36
C LEU A 144 -17.91 6.10 10.06
N ARG A 145 -19.07 6.76 10.16
CA ARG A 145 -20.30 6.23 10.75
C ARG A 145 -21.40 6.21 9.70
N GLY A 146 -22.08 5.08 9.65
CA GLY A 146 -23.15 4.81 8.71
C GLY A 146 -24.44 4.46 9.41
N ARG A 147 -25.57 4.79 8.78
CA ARG A 147 -26.90 4.34 9.16
C ARG A 147 -27.57 3.64 7.97
N VAL A 148 -28.26 2.54 8.25
CA VAL A 148 -29.17 1.90 7.29
C VAL A 148 -30.54 2.56 7.39
N GLU A 149 -31.05 3.13 6.30
CA GLU A 149 -32.38 3.72 6.22
C GLU A 149 -33.46 2.65 6.04
N VAL A 150 -34.73 3.05 6.21
CA VAL A 150 -35.91 2.18 5.96
C VAL A 150 -35.96 1.71 4.50
N SER A 151 -35.40 2.48 3.57
CA SER A 151 -35.25 2.13 2.15
C SER A 151 -34.14 1.11 1.87
N ASN A 152 -33.43 0.62 2.90
CA ASN A 152 -32.16 -0.12 2.81
C ASN A 152 -30.98 0.66 2.21
N LYS A 153 -31.17 1.95 1.88
CA LYS A 153 -30.05 2.82 1.53
C LYS A 153 -29.17 3.04 2.75
N GLN A 154 -27.87 3.10 2.55
CA GLN A 154 -26.92 3.46 3.60
C GLN A 154 -26.49 4.91 3.41
N ILE A 155 -26.44 5.66 4.51
CA ILE A 155 -25.90 7.01 4.56
C ILE A 155 -24.67 6.99 5.46
N TRP A 156 -23.55 7.52 4.96
CA TRP A 156 -22.27 7.61 5.67
C TRP A 156 -21.91 9.08 5.90
N ASP A 157 -21.32 9.38 7.04
CA ASP A 157 -20.87 10.75 7.39
C ASP A 157 -19.59 11.19 6.65
N SER A 158 -18.88 10.23 6.06
CA SER A 158 -17.68 10.44 5.25
C SER A 158 -17.63 9.38 4.15
N GLU A 159 -17.48 9.81 2.90
CA GLU A 159 -17.53 8.94 1.73
C GLU A 159 -16.18 8.68 1.10
N GLU A 160 -15.18 9.57 1.28
CA GLU A 160 -13.86 9.45 0.66
C GLU A 160 -12.72 9.73 1.65
N TYR A 161 -11.58 9.07 1.45
CA TYR A 161 -10.34 9.32 2.18
C TYR A 161 -9.12 9.03 1.29
N ILE A 162 -8.00 9.72 1.56
CA ILE A 162 -6.75 9.52 0.84
C ILE A 162 -5.75 8.87 1.78
N PHE A 163 -5.27 7.68 1.42
CA PHE A 163 -4.17 7.01 2.10
C PHE A 163 -2.88 7.16 1.30
N MET A 164 -1.82 7.64 1.95
CA MET A 164 -0.46 7.52 1.44
C MET A 164 -0.03 6.05 1.53
N PRO A 165 0.51 5.44 0.46
CA PRO A 165 1.06 4.10 0.53
C PRO A 165 2.18 3.98 1.57
N LEU A 166 2.22 2.85 2.27
CA LEU A 166 3.25 2.50 3.22
C LEU A 166 3.83 1.15 2.83
N VAL A 167 5.15 0.99 2.94
CA VAL A 167 5.82 -0.24 2.49
C VAL A 167 5.74 -1.35 3.52
N THR A 168 5.58 -1.05 4.82
CA THR A 168 5.68 -2.06 5.89
C THR A 168 4.40 -2.29 6.66
N GLU A 169 3.32 -1.60 6.30
CA GLU A 169 2.08 -1.58 7.06
C GLU A 169 0.96 -2.33 6.33
N LEU A 170 0.00 -2.84 7.09
CA LEU A 170 -1.24 -3.41 6.57
C LEU A 170 -2.39 -2.43 6.80
N LEU A 171 -3.40 -2.45 5.91
CA LEU A 171 -4.65 -1.76 6.17
C LEU A 171 -5.48 -2.62 7.13
N SER A 172 -5.64 -2.14 8.37
CA SER A 172 -6.52 -2.75 9.35
C SER A 172 -7.91 -2.11 9.27
N ILE A 173 -8.95 -2.92 9.17
CA ILE A 173 -10.35 -2.51 9.08
C ILE A 173 -11.10 -3.15 10.23
N LYS A 174 -11.78 -2.33 11.03
CA LYS A 174 -12.67 -2.77 12.11
C LYS A 174 -14.06 -2.23 11.89
N VAL A 175 -15.06 -3.11 11.94
CA VAL A 175 -16.48 -2.73 11.85
C VAL A 175 -17.16 -3.00 13.19
N THR A 176 -17.88 -1.99 13.69
CA THR A 176 -18.58 -2.03 14.97
C THR A 176 -20.02 -1.60 14.79
N GLU A 177 -20.98 -2.41 15.26
CA GLU A 177 -22.40 -2.04 15.34
C GLU A 177 -22.63 -1.18 16.59
N LEU A 178 -23.30 -0.05 16.43
CA LEU A 178 -23.60 0.92 17.49
C LEU A 178 -25.05 0.70 17.97
N LYS A 179 -25.25 -0.15 18.98
CA LYS A 179 -26.61 -0.46 19.50
C LYS A 179 -27.15 0.63 20.42
N SER A 180 -26.32 1.19 21.29
CA SER A 180 -26.67 2.32 22.17
C SER A 180 -25.44 3.18 22.46
N LEU A 181 -25.60 4.26 23.23
CA LEU A 181 -24.50 5.17 23.60
C LEU A 181 -23.30 4.48 24.27
N ALA A 182 -23.52 3.33 24.92
CA ALA A 182 -22.47 2.58 25.62
C ALA A 182 -22.32 1.12 25.16
N ASN A 183 -23.31 0.57 24.45
CA ASN A 183 -23.28 -0.82 23.97
C ASN A 183 -22.92 -0.84 22.49
N HIS A 184 -21.65 -1.17 22.21
CA HIS A 184 -21.13 -1.35 20.86
C HIS A 184 -20.65 -2.79 20.69
N VAL A 185 -20.96 -3.40 19.55
CA VAL A 185 -20.61 -4.79 19.25
C VAL A 185 -19.67 -4.83 18.07
N VAL A 186 -18.49 -5.42 18.24
CA VAL A 186 -17.56 -5.62 17.11
C VAL A 186 -18.15 -6.68 16.19
N VAL A 187 -18.41 -6.30 14.94
CA VAL A 187 -18.92 -7.18 13.90
C VAL A 187 -17.80 -8.04 13.33
N GLY A 188 -16.62 -7.45 13.20
CA GLY A 188 -15.41 -8.12 12.75
C GLY A 188 -14.25 -7.15 12.59
N SER A 189 -13.06 -7.72 12.40
CA SER A 189 -11.83 -7.00 12.15
C SER A 189 -10.96 -7.81 11.21
N VAL A 190 -10.41 -7.16 10.20
CA VAL A 190 -9.55 -7.79 9.20
C VAL A 190 -8.35 -6.89 8.93
N SER A 191 -7.24 -7.47 8.52
CA SER A 191 -6.10 -6.75 7.98
C SER A 191 -5.80 -7.25 6.58
N CYS A 192 -5.57 -6.34 5.64
CA CYS A 192 -5.24 -6.68 4.26
C CYS A 192 -4.02 -5.90 3.77
N GLU A 193 -3.33 -6.50 2.79
CA GLU A 193 -2.28 -5.82 2.03
C GLU A 193 -2.92 -4.87 1.00
N MET A 194 -2.29 -3.72 0.77
CA MET A 194 -2.73 -2.76 -0.25
C MET A 194 -1.87 -2.83 -1.53
N LEU A 195 -0.93 -3.78 -1.61
CA LEU A 195 0.01 -3.88 -2.74
C LEU A 195 -0.70 -4.19 -4.07
N ASP A 196 -1.79 -4.96 -4.04
CA ASP A 196 -2.55 -5.27 -5.26
C ASP A 196 -3.40 -4.07 -5.75
N LEU A 197 -3.44 -2.98 -4.99
CA LEU A 197 -4.26 -1.80 -5.29
C LEU A 197 -3.55 -0.78 -6.19
N PHE A 198 -2.27 -0.98 -6.48
CA PHE A 198 -1.48 -0.15 -7.41
C PHE A 198 -1.89 -0.41 -8.88
N CYS A 199 -3.09 0.05 -9.24
CA CYS A 199 -3.65 -0.06 -10.58
C CYS A 199 -4.09 1.32 -11.09
N PRO A 200 -3.87 1.67 -12.37
CA PRO A 200 -4.31 2.96 -12.91
C PRO A 200 -5.83 3.07 -13.09
N LEU A 201 -6.54 1.95 -13.02
CA LEU A 201 -8.00 1.93 -13.09
C LEU A 201 -8.61 1.83 -11.68
N PRO A 202 -9.75 2.49 -11.43
CA PRO A 202 -10.50 2.30 -10.20
C PRO A 202 -10.84 0.82 -9.97
N GLN A 203 -10.55 0.32 -8.78
CA GLN A 203 -10.82 -1.05 -8.37
C GLN A 203 -11.96 -1.08 -7.36
N THR A 204 -12.93 -1.98 -7.55
CA THR A 204 -13.96 -2.24 -6.53
C THR A 204 -13.53 -3.45 -5.69
N LEU A 205 -13.46 -3.26 -4.38
CA LEU A 205 -13.06 -4.28 -3.41
C LEU A 205 -14.26 -4.66 -2.55
N ALA A 206 -14.46 -5.96 -2.35
CA ALA A 206 -15.41 -6.50 -1.39
C ALA A 206 -14.62 -7.25 -0.30
N VAL A 207 -14.37 -6.58 0.82
CA VAL A 207 -13.53 -7.11 1.90
C VAL A 207 -14.40 -7.89 2.88
N ASP A 208 -14.10 -9.16 3.06
CA ASP A 208 -14.74 -9.98 4.11
C ASP A 208 -14.30 -9.49 5.50
N ILE A 209 -15.27 -9.04 6.31
CA ILE A 209 -15.01 -8.42 7.60
C ILE A 209 -14.91 -9.44 8.73
N ASN A 210 -15.47 -10.62 8.54
CA ASN A 210 -15.40 -11.72 9.48
C ASN A 210 -15.07 -13.02 8.75
N ASP A 211 -14.60 -14.03 9.51
CA ASP A 211 -14.13 -15.31 8.97
C ASP A 211 -15.22 -16.10 8.21
N LEU A 212 -16.49 -15.80 8.50
CA LEU A 212 -17.63 -16.44 7.85
C LEU A 212 -18.03 -15.75 6.53
N GLY A 213 -17.44 -14.60 6.18
CA GLY A 213 -17.77 -13.82 4.99
C GLY A 213 -19.19 -13.28 4.97
N THR A 214 -19.89 -13.25 6.11
CA THR A 214 -21.32 -12.86 6.17
C THR A 214 -21.53 -11.36 6.14
N VAL A 215 -20.47 -10.59 6.44
CA VAL A 215 -20.44 -9.14 6.33
C VAL A 215 -19.25 -8.76 5.48
N LYS A 216 -19.51 -8.02 4.42
CA LYS A 216 -18.50 -7.49 3.51
C LYS A 216 -18.51 -5.97 3.54
N LEU A 217 -17.34 -5.37 3.40
CA LEU A 217 -17.18 -3.94 3.19
C LEU A 217 -16.82 -3.69 1.73
N ASN A 218 -17.66 -2.93 1.04
CA ASN A 218 -17.43 -2.56 -0.34
C ASN A 218 -16.73 -1.20 -0.40
N LEU A 219 -15.56 -1.17 -1.04
CA LEU A 219 -14.76 0.02 -1.28
C LEU A 219 -14.50 0.18 -2.76
N GLU A 220 -14.29 1.41 -3.20
CA GLU A 220 -13.71 1.72 -4.50
C GLU A 220 -12.36 2.39 -4.25
N VAL A 221 -11.29 1.89 -4.86
CA VAL A 221 -9.93 2.41 -4.67
C VAL A 221 -9.38 2.84 -6.00
N THR A 222 -8.96 4.10 -6.08
CA THR A 222 -8.23 4.64 -7.24
C THR A 222 -6.84 5.02 -6.79
N TRP A 223 -5.81 4.44 -7.41
CA TRP A 223 -4.45 4.87 -7.18
C TRP A 223 -4.09 6.05 -8.09
N ARG A 224 -3.49 7.09 -7.51
CA ARG A 224 -2.98 8.27 -8.25
C ARG A 224 -1.48 8.40 -8.00
N CYS A 225 -0.68 8.35 -9.06
CA CYS A 225 0.76 8.52 -8.97
C CYS A 225 1.15 10.01 -8.74
N VAL A 226 2.26 10.26 -8.03
CA VAL A 226 2.78 11.62 -7.71
C VAL A 226 3.30 12.36 -8.95
N SER A 227 3.77 11.64 -9.98
CA SER A 227 4.30 12.27 -11.20
C SER A 227 3.23 12.30 -12.31
N SER A 228 2.86 13.51 -12.74
CA SER A 228 1.98 13.77 -13.89
C SER A 228 2.43 13.02 -15.17
N SER A 229 3.73 12.68 -15.25
CA SER A 229 4.33 11.94 -16.37
C SER A 229 4.03 10.44 -16.34
N ILE A 230 3.93 9.84 -15.15
CA ILE A 230 3.53 8.43 -14.98
C ILE A 230 2.02 8.28 -15.17
N PHE A 231 1.23 9.29 -14.80
CA PHE A 231 -0.22 9.32 -15.02
C PHE A 231 -0.59 9.28 -16.51
N LEU A 232 0.12 10.04 -17.35
CA LEU A 232 -0.02 9.99 -18.81
C LEU A 232 0.41 8.61 -19.38
N PHE A 233 1.43 8.00 -18.81
CA PHE A 233 1.96 6.71 -19.25
C PHE A 233 1.04 5.54 -18.93
N LEU A 234 0.55 5.45 -17.68
CA LEU A 234 -0.39 4.40 -17.27
C LEU A 234 -1.78 4.61 -17.87
N GLY A 235 -2.24 5.87 -18.01
CA GLY A 235 -3.48 6.19 -18.72
C GLY A 235 -3.43 5.81 -20.21
N ALA A 236 -2.30 6.06 -20.88
CA ALA A 236 -2.10 5.61 -22.26
C ALA A 236 -2.04 4.07 -22.34
N ALA A 237 -1.34 3.39 -21.43
CA ALA A 237 -1.29 1.93 -21.38
C ALA A 237 -2.67 1.30 -21.16
N ALA A 238 -3.51 1.89 -20.29
CA ALA A 238 -4.88 1.44 -20.05
C ALA A 238 -5.79 1.65 -21.26
N LEU A 239 -5.69 2.79 -21.96
CA LEU A 239 -6.40 3.03 -23.23
C LEU A 239 -5.99 2.02 -24.31
N PHE A 240 -4.71 1.67 -24.41
CA PHE A 240 -4.23 0.64 -25.34
C PHE A 240 -4.66 -0.79 -24.96
N TYR A 241 -4.79 -1.12 -23.68
CA TYR A 241 -5.30 -2.42 -23.23
C TYR A 241 -6.80 -2.58 -23.51
N LEU A 242 -7.57 -1.51 -23.36
CA LEU A 242 -9.00 -1.49 -23.72
C LEU A 242 -9.19 -1.66 -25.23
N ASP A 243 -8.40 -0.95 -26.05
CA ASP A 243 -8.43 -1.03 -27.52
C ASP A 243 -7.98 -2.41 -28.05
N ALA A 244 -7.08 -3.11 -27.33
CA ALA A 244 -6.68 -4.47 -27.64
C ALA A 244 -7.74 -5.53 -27.24
N SER A 245 -8.63 -5.21 -26.30
CA SER A 245 -9.70 -6.10 -25.85
C SER A 245 -11.00 -5.98 -26.66
N GLU A 246 -11.20 -4.86 -27.36
CA GLU A 246 -12.32 -4.67 -28.31
C GLU A 246 -12.00 -5.21 -29.72
N GLY A 247 -10.82 -5.80 -29.91
CA GLY A 247 -10.33 -6.37 -31.18
C GLY A 247 -10.41 -7.90 -31.31
N VAL A 248 -11.31 -8.57 -30.57
CA VAL A 248 -11.65 -10.00 -30.75
C VAL A 248 -13.13 -10.17 -31.08
#